data_AF-A0AAP5QRC5-F1
#
_entry.id   AF-A0AAP5QRC5-F1
#
_cell.length_a   1.000
_cell.length_b   1.000
_cell.length_c   1.000
_cell.angle_alpha   90.00
_cell.angle_beta   90.00
_cell.angle_gamma   90.00
#
_symmetry.space_group_name_H-M   'P 1'
#
loop_
_entity.id
_entity.type
_entity.pdbx_description
1 polymer ?
#
loop_
_entity_poly.entity_id
_entity_poly.type
_entity_poly.pdbx_seq_one_letter_code
_entity_poly.pdbx_strand_id
1 'polypeptide(L)' 'MDEKTKELMKERINELKSELKQSVEEKEVVQSFINKQEGSIPTVVNDTLRRQIRKLTSNIKSIEASLKHYE' A
#
# COMPACT_ATOMS: atom_id res chain seq x y z
N MET A 1 -14.17 -12.67 24.56
CA MET A 1 -13.63 -11.38 24.08
C MET A 1 -14.52 -10.29 24.65
N ASP A 2 -13.97 -9.45 25.52
CA ASP A 2 -14.69 -8.33 26.12
C ASP A 2 -14.89 -7.20 25.10
N GLU A 3 -15.79 -6.26 25.41
CA GLU A 3 -16.21 -5.22 24.47
C GLU A 3 -15.06 -4.26 24.10
N LYS A 4 -14.14 -4.00 25.03
CA LYS A 4 -12.96 -3.16 24.78
C LYS A 4 -12.02 -3.82 23.77
N THR A 5 -11.82 -5.12 23.86
CA THR A 5 -11.02 -5.86 22.87
C THR A 5 -11.64 -5.80 21.47
N LYS A 6 -12.97 -5.84 21.35
CA LYS A 6 -13.66 -5.70 20.05
C LYS A 6 -13.52 -4.30 19.46
N GLU A 7 -13.61 -3.25 20.28
CA GLU A 7 -13.41 -1.87 19.81
C GLU A 7 -11.99 -1.65 19.30
N LEU A 8 -10.98 -2.10 20.04
CA LEU A 8 -9.59 -2.01 19.61
C LEU A 8 -9.33 -2.76 18.27
N MET A 9 -9.98 -3.91 18.08
CA MET A 9 -9.90 -4.62 16.80
C MET A 9 -10.54 -3.84 15.66
N LYS A 10 -11.70 -3.19 15.89
CA LYS A 10 -12.35 -2.34 14.88
C LYS A 10 -11.49 -1.14 14.50
N GLU A 11 -10.89 -0.46 15.48
CA GLU A 11 -9.97 0.65 15.24
C GLU A 11 -8.79 0.18 14.39
N ARG A 12 -8.17 -0.94 14.76
CA ARG A 12 -7.05 -1.50 14.01
C ARG A 12 -7.42 -1.89 12.57
N ILE A 13 -8.60 -2.47 12.35
CA ILE A 13 -9.11 -2.78 11.01
C ILE A 13 -9.29 -1.49 10.19
N ASN A 14 -9.79 -0.42 10.79
CA ASN A 14 -9.99 0.86 10.10
C ASN A 14 -8.65 1.52 9.72
N GLU A 15 -7.67 1.48 10.62
CA GLU A 15 -6.29 1.91 10.32
C GLU A 15 -5.72 1.13 9.14
N LEU A 16 -5.78 -0.19 9.18
CA LEU A 16 -5.28 -1.06 8.12
C LEU A 16 -5.98 -0.80 6.78
N LYS A 17 -7.30 -0.56 6.78
CA LYS A 17 -8.04 -0.19 5.56
C LYS A 17 -7.59 1.16 5.00
N SER A 18 -7.31 2.13 5.87
CA SER A 18 -6.78 3.44 5.47
C SER A 18 -5.38 3.32 4.87
N GLU A 19 -4.48 2.59 5.55
CA GLU A 19 -3.12 2.31 5.08
C GLU A 19 -3.12 1.56 3.74
N LEU A 20 -4.03 0.60 3.56
CA LEU A 20 -4.21 -0.13 2.31
C LEU A 20 -4.59 0.81 1.17
N LYS A 21 -5.62 1.63 1.39
CA LYS A 21 -6.11 2.60 0.39
C LYS A 21 -4.99 3.55 -0.02
N GLN A 22 -4.28 4.14 0.94
CA GLN A 22 -3.16 5.04 0.67
C GLN A 22 -2.05 4.35 -0.12
N SER A 23 -1.68 3.11 0.24
CA SER A 23 -0.63 2.36 -0.44
C SER A 23 -1.00 2.03 -1.89
N VAL A 24 -2.27 1.74 -2.16
CA VAL A 24 -2.79 1.48 -3.51
C VAL A 24 -2.76 2.76 -4.34
N GLU A 25 -3.29 3.87 -3.80
CA GLU A 25 -3.30 5.17 -4.49
C GLU A 25 -1.88 5.66 -4.82
N GLU A 26 -0.94 5.57 -3.87
CA GLU A 26 0.45 5.95 -4.10
C GLU A 26 1.09 5.09 -5.20
N LYS A 27 0.84 3.78 -5.18
CA LYS A 27 1.35 2.87 -6.21
C LYS A 27 0.81 3.22 -7.59
N GLU A 28 -0.47 3.54 -7.70
CA GLU A 28 -1.11 3.94 -8.95
C GLU A 28 -0.55 5.26 -9.49
N VAL A 29 -0.29 6.25 -8.62
CA VAL A 29 0.34 7.51 -8.99
C VAL A 29 1.75 7.27 -9.55
N VAL A 30 2.57 6.49 -8.85
CA VAL A 30 3.95 6.19 -9.29
C VAL A 30 3.93 5.41 -10.60
N GLN A 31 3.07 4.41 -10.74
CA GLN A 31 2.94 3.61 -11.97
C GLN A 31 2.47 4.48 -13.14
N SER A 32 1.49 5.35 -12.91
CA SER A 32 0.97 6.28 -13.92
C SER A 32 2.04 7.27 -14.37
N PHE A 33 2.88 7.76 -13.45
CA PHE A 33 3.99 8.64 -13.77
C PHE A 33 5.01 7.94 -14.69
N ILE A 34 5.41 6.71 -14.34
CA ILE A 34 6.34 5.92 -15.18
C ILE A 34 5.77 5.72 -16.58
N ASN A 35 4.50 5.32 -16.68
CA ASN A 35 3.85 5.03 -17.97
C ASN A 35 3.72 6.29 -18.85
N LYS A 36 3.42 7.45 -18.26
CA LYS A 36 3.28 8.72 -18.99
C LYS A 36 4.61 9.28 -19.51
N GLN A 37 5.71 8.88 -18.91
CA GLN A 37 7.05 9.40 -19.20
C GLN A 37 7.93 8.35 -19.91
N GLU A 38 7.33 7.34 -20.55
CA GLU A 38 8.06 6.24 -21.17
C GLU A 38 9.15 6.74 -22.13
N GLY A 39 10.42 6.52 -21.77
CA GLY A 39 11.60 6.92 -22.54
C GLY A 39 12.25 8.27 -22.18
N SER A 40 11.59 9.13 -21.39
CA SER A 40 12.13 10.43 -20.95
C SER A 40 12.76 10.41 -19.56
N ILE A 41 12.50 9.36 -18.77
CA ILE A 41 12.97 9.26 -17.39
C ILE A 41 14.43 8.77 -17.35
N PRO A 42 15.33 9.47 -16.64
CA PRO A 42 16.67 8.97 -16.38
C PRO A 42 16.65 7.60 -15.69
N THR A 43 17.53 6.69 -16.09
CA THR A 43 17.55 5.29 -15.60
C THR A 43 17.51 5.18 -14.08
N VAL A 44 18.32 5.96 -13.37
CA VAL A 44 18.37 5.96 -11.89
C VAL A 44 17.02 6.33 -11.26
N VAL A 45 16.30 7.29 -11.87
CA VAL A 45 14.98 7.71 -11.41
C VAL A 45 13.97 6.59 -11.67
N ASN A 46 13.97 5.99 -12.86
CA ASN A 46 13.09 4.87 -13.21
C ASN A 46 13.31 3.67 -12.26
N ASP A 47 14.57 3.32 -11.99
CA ASP A 47 14.92 2.24 -11.05
C ASP A 47 14.42 2.51 -9.64
N THR A 48 14.54 3.76 -9.19
CA THR A 48 14.05 4.21 -7.87
C THR A 48 12.53 4.09 -7.78
N LEU A 49 11.80 4.59 -8.78
CA LEU A 49 10.34 4.51 -8.83
C LEU A 49 9.86 3.06 -8.90
N ARG A 50 10.52 2.20 -9.69
CA ARG A 50 10.23 0.76 -9.73
C ARG A 50 10.54 0.05 -8.41
N ARG A 51 11.53 0.53 -7.65
CA ARG A 51 11.79 0.02 -6.29
C ARG A 51 10.70 0.46 -5.31
N GLN A 52 10.18 1.69 -5.44
CA GLN A 52 9.06 2.17 -4.65
C GLN A 52 7.79 1.35 -4.91
N ILE A 53 7.46 1.07 -6.18
CA ILE A 53 6.33 0.19 -6.54
C ILE A 53 6.46 -1.20 -5.91
N ARG A 54 7.68 -1.77 -5.88
CA ARG A 54 7.95 -3.06 -5.24
C ARG A 54 7.70 -3.01 -3.72
N LYS A 55 8.14 -1.95 -3.05
CA LYS A 55 7.89 -1.73 -1.61
C LYS A 55 6.39 -1.60 -1.33
N LEU A 56 5.68 -0.75 -2.08
CA LEU A 56 4.24 -0.56 -1.93
C LEU A 56 3.47 -1.86 -2.18
N THR A 57 3.87 -2.65 -3.19
CA THR A 57 3.26 -3.96 -3.45
C THR A 57 3.47 -4.94 -2.30
N SER A 58 4.65 -4.93 -1.66
CA SER A 58 4.89 -5.74 -0.47
C SER A 58 4.05 -5.28 0.72
N ASN A 59 3.91 -3.96 0.91
CA ASN A 59 3.12 -3.39 2.00
C ASN A 59 1.64 -3.75 1.85
N ILE A 60 1.08 -3.57 0.65
CA ILE A 60 -0.29 -3.95 0.30
C ILE A 60 -0.56 -5.41 0.68
N LYS A 61 0.29 -6.33 0.24
CA LYS A 61 0.14 -7.76 0.57
C LYS A 61 0.18 -8.04 2.06
N SER A 62 1.05 -7.35 2.80
CA SER A 62 1.15 -7.49 4.26
C SER A 62 -0.12 -7.00 4.96
N ILE A 63 -0.67 -5.87 4.52
CA ILE A 63 -1.90 -5.30 5.06
C ILE A 63 -3.10 -6.20 4.73
N GLU A 64 -3.21 -6.68 3.49
CA GLU A 64 -4.25 -7.63 3.07
C GLU A 64 -4.20 -8.92 3.90
N ALA A 65 -3.01 -9.46 4.16
CA ALA A 65 -2.84 -10.63 5.01
C ALA A 65 -3.25 -10.34 6.47
N SER A 66 -2.94 -9.15 6.96
CA SER A 66 -3.33 -8.72 8.31
C SER A 66 -4.85 -8.57 8.43
N LEU A 67 -5.50 -7.94 7.44
CA LEU A 67 -6.95 -7.79 7.41
C LEU A 67 -7.67 -9.14 7.38
N LYS A 68 -7.19 -10.10 6.57
CA LYS A 68 -7.72 -11.47 6.53
C LYS A 68 -7.58 -12.22 7.86
N HIS A 69 -6.65 -11.83 8.72
CA HIS A 69 -6.51 -12.42 10.05
C HIS A 69 -7.56 -11.90 11.04
N TYR A 70 -8.15 -10.72 10.76
CA TYR A 70 -9.22 -10.14 11.56
C TYR A 70 -10.63 -10.50 11.05
N GLU A 71 -10.74 -11.14 9.88
CA GLU A 71 -11.97 -11.74 9.31
C GLU A 71 -12.20 -13.16 9.86
#